data_AF-N8W2M0-F1
#
_entry.id   AF-N8W2M0-F1
#
_cell.length_a   1.000
_cell.length_b   1.000
_cell.length_c   1.000
_cell.angle_alpha   90.00
_cell.angle_beta   90.00
_cell.angle_gamma   90.00
#
_symmetry.space_group_name_H-M   'P 1'
#
loop_
_entity.id
_entity.type
_entity.pdbx_description
1 polymer ?
#
loop_
_entity_poly.entity_id
_entity_poly.type
_entity_poly.pdbx_seq_one_letter_code
_entity_poly.pdbx_strand_id
1 'polypeptide(L)'
;MPSSSRNPRPLGRGGCQGEKTTASPQLCESNGADDKLGFKNAPHDFCSFSKVSSVVIKSPDIYTFFNADKKENVKITVENTVVKTVQVENNQYAWACGVGTNPACNGVTVKDGQINSKPAKSFYFNNTVLKAVSGTTQDLTVKNNSLLMHLDNSQQTTPTPATSCAKSTNQWGCITITGLASPLIFEHNSAVWATPRVGQFNASNQTVNVQFAHKANSPLEDGITITKANATATYISFALGSITWYQCGTYASETSVCPGLSLDTANRTLTFKDVKLSQQADPTKILTANGILKF
;
A
#
# COMPACT_ATOMS: atom_id res chain seq x y z
N MET A 1 -80.74 18.09 50.70
CA MET A 1 -80.67 19.30 49.84
C MET A 1 -79.24 19.45 49.32
N PRO A 2 -79.08 19.91 48.08
CA PRO A 2 -78.17 19.28 47.13
C PRO A 2 -76.88 20.06 46.85
N SER A 3 -75.93 19.30 46.33
CA SER A 3 -74.71 19.70 45.63
C SER A 3 -74.96 20.39 44.28
N SER A 4 -73.91 21.12 43.86
CA SER A 4 -73.55 21.59 42.51
C SER A 4 -73.83 23.06 42.18
N SER A 5 -72.78 23.79 41.79
CA SER A 5 -72.70 24.45 40.46
C SER A 5 -71.37 25.21 40.25
N ARG A 6 -70.60 24.72 39.27
CA ARG A 6 -69.84 25.40 38.20
C ARG A 6 -68.57 26.24 38.48
N ASN A 7 -67.51 25.75 37.83
CA ASN A 7 -66.30 26.39 37.26
C ASN A 7 -66.37 27.89 36.93
N PRO A 8 -65.19 28.55 36.92
CA PRO A 8 -64.55 28.86 35.64
C PRO A 8 -63.07 28.44 35.54
N ARG A 9 -62.69 28.00 34.33
CA ARG A 9 -61.29 27.80 33.90
C ARG A 9 -60.50 29.10 33.99
N PRO A 10 -59.19 29.01 34.27
CA PRO A 10 -58.21 29.85 33.62
C PRO A 10 -57.44 29.05 32.57
N LEU A 11 -57.36 29.62 31.37
CA LEU A 11 -56.45 29.23 30.30
C LEU A 11 -55.01 29.51 30.76
N GLY A 12 -54.28 28.47 31.14
CA GLY A 12 -52.85 28.53 31.42
C GLY A 12 -52.04 27.88 30.31
N ARG A 13 -51.69 28.65 29.28
CA ARG A 13 -50.55 28.32 28.41
C ARG A 13 -49.29 28.52 29.25
N GLY A 14 -48.63 27.43 29.65
CA GLY A 14 -47.31 27.45 30.25
C GLY A 14 -46.51 26.32 29.61
N GLY A 15 -45.63 26.67 28.69
CA GLY A 15 -44.81 25.72 27.97
C GLY A 15 -43.88 24.98 28.93
N CYS A 16 -44.04 23.67 29.03
CA CYS A 16 -42.92 22.81 29.39
C CYS A 16 -41.96 22.82 28.21
N GLN A 17 -41.07 23.82 28.16
CA GLN A 17 -39.77 23.58 27.56
C GLN A 17 -39.15 22.48 28.41
N GLY A 18 -39.34 21.23 27.97
CA GLY A 18 -38.49 20.15 28.39
C GLY A 18 -37.09 20.62 28.05
N GLU A 19 -36.35 21.01 29.09
CA GLU A 19 -34.92 21.21 29.02
C GLU A 19 -34.40 19.90 28.44
N LYS A 20 -34.09 19.93 27.15
CA LYS A 20 -33.59 18.78 26.41
C LYS A 20 -32.24 18.54 27.03
N THR A 21 -32.23 17.71 28.08
CA THR A 21 -31.04 17.21 28.72
C THR A 21 -30.29 16.56 27.59
N THR A 22 -29.27 17.23 27.08
CA THR A 22 -28.38 16.69 26.07
C THR A 22 -27.83 15.44 26.72
N ALA A 23 -28.32 14.27 26.30
CA ALA A 23 -27.83 13.00 26.80
C ALA A 23 -26.31 13.08 26.71
N SER A 24 -25.63 12.99 27.86
CA SER A 24 -24.17 12.90 27.86
C SER A 24 -23.83 11.78 26.89
N PRO A 25 -23.01 12.03 25.85
CA PRO A 25 -22.78 11.03 24.82
C PRO A 25 -22.29 9.78 25.53
N GLN A 26 -23.10 8.72 25.49
CA GLN A 26 -22.81 7.49 26.19
C GLN A 26 -21.52 6.94 25.58
N LEU A 27 -20.44 7.00 26.37
CA LEU A 27 -19.18 6.42 25.97
C LEU A 27 -19.36 4.93 25.84
N CYS A 28 -18.79 4.38 24.78
CA CYS A 28 -18.88 2.96 24.53
C CYS A 28 -17.62 2.24 25.00
N GLU A 29 -17.77 0.94 25.19
CA GLU A 29 -16.67 0.01 25.44
C GLU A 29 -16.82 -1.19 24.53
N SER A 30 -15.74 -1.59 23.86
CA SER A 30 -15.69 -2.76 22.99
C SER A 30 -14.42 -3.57 23.25
N ASN A 31 -14.51 -4.87 23.03
CA ASN A 31 -13.33 -5.73 23.00
C ASN A 31 -12.81 -5.81 21.55
N GLY A 32 -11.51 -5.94 21.40
CA GLY A 32 -10.91 -6.20 20.10
C GLY A 32 -10.62 -7.67 19.87
N ALA A 33 -9.96 -7.92 18.74
CA ALA A 33 -9.38 -9.18 18.33
C ALA A 33 -8.13 -8.87 17.48
N ASP A 34 -7.50 -9.89 16.89
CA ASP A 34 -6.48 -9.64 15.88
C ASP A 34 -7.03 -8.76 14.76
N ASP A 35 -6.26 -7.73 14.39
CA ASP A 35 -6.63 -6.72 13.39
C ASP A 35 -7.89 -5.90 13.71
N LYS A 36 -8.40 -5.99 14.94
CA LYS A 36 -9.50 -5.17 15.45
C LYS A 36 -9.14 -4.57 16.80
N LEU A 37 -9.01 -3.25 16.88
CA LEU A 37 -8.83 -2.56 18.15
C LEU A 37 -10.18 -2.32 18.82
N GLY A 38 -10.30 -2.79 20.07
CA GLY A 38 -11.38 -2.43 20.97
C GLY A 38 -11.02 -1.21 21.79
N PHE A 39 -12.02 -0.39 22.10
CA PHE A 39 -11.83 0.87 22.82
C PHE A 39 -12.62 0.92 24.12
N LYS A 40 -12.14 1.73 25.05
CA LYS A 40 -12.87 2.20 26.22
C LYS A 40 -12.83 3.73 26.23
N ASN A 41 -13.94 4.34 26.66
CA ASN A 41 -14.16 5.80 26.64
C ASN A 41 -14.24 6.39 25.23
N ALA A 42 -14.66 5.60 24.24
CA ALA A 42 -14.85 6.09 22.88
C ALA A 42 -16.26 6.67 22.70
N PRO A 43 -16.44 7.67 21.81
CA PRO A 43 -17.75 8.02 21.27
C PRO A 43 -18.47 6.79 20.70
N HIS A 44 -19.80 6.74 20.84
CA HIS A 44 -20.59 5.57 20.43
C HIS A 44 -20.49 5.26 18.92
N ASP A 45 -20.29 6.28 18.10
CA ASP A 45 -20.10 6.20 16.66
C ASP A 45 -18.66 5.85 16.23
N PHE A 46 -17.73 5.71 17.17
CA PHE A 46 -16.34 5.30 16.92
C PHE A 46 -15.88 4.25 17.94
N CYS A 47 -16.65 3.18 18.11
CA CYS A 47 -16.43 2.26 19.22
C CYS A 47 -15.32 1.23 19.04
N SER A 48 -14.84 1.03 17.81
CA SER A 48 -13.76 0.09 17.51
C SER A 48 -13.14 0.46 16.17
N PHE A 49 -11.91 0.01 15.94
CA PHE A 49 -11.28 0.09 14.63
C PHE A 49 -11.05 -1.32 14.09
N SER A 50 -11.45 -1.60 12.85
CA SER A 50 -11.18 -2.88 12.19
C SER A 50 -10.31 -2.66 10.96
N LYS A 51 -9.09 -3.20 10.97
CA LYS A 51 -8.14 -3.09 9.86
C LYS A 51 -8.65 -3.89 8.65
N VAL A 52 -8.60 -3.26 7.48
CA VAL A 52 -8.78 -3.92 6.18
C VAL A 52 -7.53 -3.80 5.31
N SER A 53 -6.83 -2.68 5.36
CA SER A 53 -5.60 -2.47 4.59
C SER A 53 -4.56 -1.70 5.39
N SER A 54 -3.31 -1.71 4.92
CA SER A 54 -2.20 -1.08 5.63
C SER A 54 -1.07 -0.68 4.66
N VAL A 55 -0.36 0.41 4.97
CA VAL A 55 0.81 0.89 4.21
C VAL A 55 1.99 1.16 5.15
N VAL A 56 3.21 0.91 4.66
CA VAL A 56 4.45 1.25 5.36
C VAL A 56 5.28 2.24 4.55
N ILE A 57 5.86 3.21 5.24
CA ILE A 57 6.95 4.05 4.73
C ILE A 57 8.16 3.76 5.59
N LYS A 58 9.31 3.49 4.96
CA LYS A 58 10.62 3.30 5.59
C LYS A 58 11.39 4.61 5.63
N SER A 59 12.15 4.82 6.70
CA SER A 59 13.02 5.99 6.92
C SER A 59 12.30 7.35 6.98
N PRO A 60 11.58 7.69 8.08
CA PRO A 60 11.36 6.89 9.28
C PRO A 60 10.26 5.84 9.08
N ASP A 61 10.27 4.81 9.91
CA ASP A 61 9.35 3.68 9.83
C ASP A 61 7.95 4.10 10.33
N ILE A 62 7.04 4.38 9.40
CA ILE A 62 5.65 4.78 9.66
C ILE A 62 4.71 3.72 9.12
N TYR A 63 3.85 3.21 9.99
CA TYR A 63 2.87 2.16 9.70
C TYR A 63 1.47 2.75 9.83
N THR A 64 0.71 2.76 8.73
CA THR A 64 -0.67 3.26 8.74
C THR A 64 -1.63 2.13 8.39
N PHE A 65 -2.66 1.97 9.21
CA PHE A 65 -3.72 0.99 9.07
C PHE A 65 -5.03 1.71 8.72
N PHE A 66 -5.82 1.14 7.82
CA PHE A 66 -7.09 1.70 7.38
C PHE A 66 -8.23 0.71 7.58
N ASN A 67 -9.41 1.25 7.89
CA ASN A 67 -10.67 0.52 7.79
C ASN A 67 -11.12 0.37 6.32
N ALA A 68 -12.26 -0.30 6.10
CA ALA A 68 -12.74 -0.65 4.76
C ALA A 68 -12.92 0.55 3.82
N ASP A 69 -13.44 1.66 4.34
CA ASP A 69 -13.74 2.87 3.57
C ASP A 69 -12.65 3.96 3.66
N LYS A 70 -11.55 3.65 4.35
CA LYS A 70 -10.39 4.54 4.59
C LYS A 70 -10.72 5.85 5.30
N LYS A 71 -11.85 5.93 6.02
CA LYS A 71 -12.21 7.12 6.82
C LYS A 71 -11.70 7.07 8.25
N GLU A 72 -11.21 5.91 8.68
CA GLU A 72 -10.59 5.72 9.99
C GLU A 72 -9.18 5.19 9.77
N ASN A 73 -8.23 5.70 10.54
CA ASN A 73 -6.86 5.22 10.45
C ASN A 73 -6.15 5.16 11.81
N VAL A 74 -5.20 4.24 11.87
CA VAL A 74 -4.26 4.11 12.99
C VAL A 74 -2.85 4.27 12.43
N LYS A 75 -2.11 5.27 12.91
CA LYS A 75 -0.75 5.57 12.48
C LYS A 75 0.23 5.32 13.61
N ILE A 76 1.27 4.55 13.35
CA ILE A 76 2.29 4.17 14.33
C ILE A 76 3.67 4.52 13.76
N THR A 77 4.44 5.32 14.49
CA THR A 77 5.82 5.63 14.13
C THR A 77 6.76 4.80 15.00
N VAL A 78 7.71 4.11 14.37
CA VAL A 78 8.74 3.32 15.03
C VAL A 78 10.10 3.89 14.68
N GLU A 79 10.96 3.99 15.69
CA GLU A 79 12.36 4.35 15.52
C GLU A 79 13.20 3.43 16.38
N ASN A 80 14.24 2.83 15.79
CA ASN A 80 15.13 1.90 16.49
C ASN A 80 14.37 0.81 17.26
N THR A 81 13.34 0.21 16.62
CA THR A 81 12.46 -0.82 17.21
C THR A 81 11.59 -0.38 18.39
N VAL A 82 11.53 0.93 18.68
CA VAL A 82 10.69 1.51 19.74
C VAL A 82 9.55 2.29 19.12
N VAL A 83 8.32 2.08 19.62
CA VAL A 83 7.16 2.89 19.22
C VAL A 83 7.31 4.29 19.79
N LYS A 84 7.39 5.28 18.90
CA LYS A 84 7.50 6.69 19.25
C LYS A 84 6.15 7.35 19.36
N THR A 85 5.26 7.09 18.41
CA THR A 85 3.94 7.71 18.34
C THR A 85 2.88 6.71 17.93
N VAL A 86 1.68 6.89 18.45
CA VAL A 86 0.44 6.28 17.96
C VAL A 86 -0.58 7.38 17.81
N GLN A 87 -1.31 7.37 16.70
CA GLN A 87 -2.45 8.23 16.44
C GLN A 87 -3.60 7.35 15.96
N VAL A 88 -4.80 7.59 16.50
CA VAL A 88 -6.06 6.96 16.08
C VAL A 88 -7.00 8.09 15.71
N GLU A 89 -7.51 8.09 14.49
CA GLU A 89 -8.33 9.20 14.01
C GLU A 89 -9.39 8.78 12.99
N ASN A 90 -10.43 9.59 12.90
CA ASN A 90 -11.38 9.61 11.80
C ASN A 90 -11.70 11.08 11.43
N ASN A 91 -12.72 11.31 10.61
CA ASN A 91 -13.10 12.67 10.19
C ASN A 91 -13.63 13.59 11.32
N GLN A 92 -13.93 13.04 12.50
CA GLN A 92 -14.55 13.76 13.62
C GLN A 92 -13.66 13.81 14.86
N TYR A 93 -12.91 12.75 15.14
CA TYR A 93 -12.17 12.55 16.38
C TYR A 93 -10.72 12.18 16.11
N ALA A 94 -9.82 12.61 16.98
CA ALA A 94 -8.43 12.16 16.98
C ALA A 94 -7.89 11.99 18.41
N TRP A 95 -7.06 10.96 18.58
CA TRP A 95 -6.33 10.68 19.81
C TRP A 95 -4.88 10.31 19.51
N ALA A 96 -3.96 10.67 20.41
CA ALA A 96 -2.54 10.39 20.21
C ALA A 96 -1.74 10.17 21.49
N CYS A 97 -0.59 9.51 21.36
CA CYS A 97 0.50 9.49 22.34
C CYS A 97 1.84 9.75 21.64
N GLY A 98 2.82 10.26 22.39
CA GLY A 98 4.20 10.49 21.95
C GLY A 98 4.39 11.63 20.95
N VAL A 99 3.34 12.39 20.63
CA VAL A 99 3.35 13.52 19.70
C VAL A 99 3.30 14.83 20.49
N GLY A 100 4.22 15.76 20.20
CA GLY A 100 4.22 17.08 20.84
C GLY A 100 4.41 16.97 22.36
N THR A 101 3.47 17.51 23.12
CA THR A 101 3.47 17.46 24.59
C THR A 101 2.72 16.24 25.16
N ASN A 102 2.18 15.36 24.31
CA ASN A 102 1.48 14.17 24.77
C ASN A 102 2.46 13.16 25.39
N PRO A 103 2.04 12.43 26.43
CA PRO A 103 2.87 11.43 27.07
C PRO A 103 3.28 10.32 26.10
N ALA A 104 4.39 9.64 26.39
CA ALA A 104 4.87 8.51 25.62
C ALA A 104 3.82 7.39 25.49
N CYS A 105 3.93 6.60 24.42
CA CYS A 105 3.03 5.50 24.10
C CYS A 105 3.26 4.27 24.99
N ASN A 106 2.97 4.40 26.27
CA ASN A 106 3.11 3.32 27.24
C ASN A 106 2.16 2.16 26.92
N GLY A 107 2.67 0.93 27.05
CA GLY A 107 1.92 -0.29 26.76
C GLY A 107 1.82 -0.66 25.29
N VAL A 108 2.49 0.07 24.38
CA VAL A 108 2.60 -0.34 22.97
C VAL A 108 3.95 -1.00 22.73
N THR A 109 3.94 -2.21 22.18
CA THR A 109 5.17 -2.91 21.77
C THR A 109 5.10 -3.29 20.30
N VAL A 110 6.25 -3.27 19.64
CA VAL A 110 6.40 -3.71 18.26
C VAL A 110 7.24 -4.98 18.24
N LYS A 111 6.81 -5.99 17.49
CA LYS A 111 7.59 -7.20 17.25
C LYS A 111 7.66 -7.48 15.77
N ASP A 112 8.87 -7.78 15.33
CA ASP A 112 9.10 -8.45 14.06
C ASP A 112 8.74 -9.93 14.18
N GLY A 113 8.14 -10.47 13.14
CA GLY A 113 7.73 -11.87 13.11
C GLY A 113 7.40 -12.33 11.70
N GLN A 114 6.71 -13.47 11.64
CA GLN A 114 6.28 -14.06 10.39
C GLN A 114 4.84 -14.56 10.51
N ILE A 115 4.05 -14.35 9.46
CA ILE A 115 2.72 -14.93 9.32
C ILE A 115 2.61 -15.56 7.94
N ASN A 116 2.20 -16.82 7.90
CA ASN A 116 2.20 -17.63 6.67
C ASN A 116 3.56 -17.56 5.96
N SER A 117 4.64 -17.61 6.75
CA SER A 117 6.04 -17.51 6.29
C SER A 117 6.44 -16.19 5.63
N LYS A 118 5.63 -15.13 5.73
CA LYS A 118 5.97 -13.78 5.22
C LYS A 118 6.39 -12.85 6.36
N PRO A 119 7.36 -11.95 6.14
CA PRO A 119 7.71 -10.92 7.10
C PRO A 119 6.48 -10.14 7.52
N ALA A 120 6.28 -10.02 8.82
CA ALA A 120 5.18 -9.28 9.40
C ALA A 120 5.68 -8.44 10.57
N LYS A 121 4.98 -7.34 10.82
CA LYS A 121 5.19 -6.51 11.99
C LYS A 121 3.90 -6.44 12.77
N SER A 122 3.99 -6.79 14.05
CA SER A 122 2.86 -6.80 14.97
C SER A 122 3.02 -5.67 15.97
N PHE A 123 1.95 -4.91 16.17
CA PHE A 123 1.84 -3.84 17.14
C PHE A 123 0.86 -4.28 18.22
N TYR A 124 1.36 -4.56 19.41
CA TYR A 124 0.55 -4.99 20.54
C TYR A 124 0.26 -3.81 21.45
N PHE A 125 -1.01 -3.65 21.79
CA PHE A 125 -1.51 -2.65 22.73
C PHE A 125 -1.87 -3.36 24.04
N ASN A 126 -1.45 -2.80 25.17
CA ASN A 126 -1.80 -3.28 26.50
C ASN A 126 -2.37 -2.12 27.31
N ASN A 127 -3.69 -1.93 27.23
CA ASN A 127 -4.44 -0.83 27.84
C ASN A 127 -3.77 0.54 27.60
N THR A 128 -3.36 0.80 26.36
CA THR A 128 -2.67 2.04 25.99
C THR A 128 -3.63 3.22 26.03
N VAL A 129 -3.26 4.26 26.77
CA VAL A 129 -4.02 5.51 26.84
C VAL A 129 -3.52 6.49 25.79
N LEU A 130 -4.44 6.99 24.96
CA LEU A 130 -4.22 8.02 23.96
C LEU A 130 -4.93 9.31 24.40
N LYS A 131 -4.21 10.43 24.38
CA LYS A 131 -4.76 11.74 24.74
C LYS A 131 -5.69 12.25 23.67
N ALA A 132 -6.81 12.85 24.08
CA ALA A 132 -7.70 13.54 23.16
C ALA A 132 -6.96 14.67 22.42
N VAL A 133 -7.09 14.71 21.10
CA VAL A 133 -6.47 15.73 20.24
C VAL A 133 -7.54 16.63 19.61
N SER A 134 -8.59 16.04 19.04
CA SER A 134 -9.69 16.79 18.43
C SER A 134 -11.02 16.03 18.51
N GLY A 135 -12.13 16.76 18.39
CA GLY A 135 -13.49 16.21 18.37
C GLY A 135 -14.05 15.74 19.71
N THR A 136 -13.20 15.58 20.72
CA THR A 136 -13.56 15.09 22.06
C THR A 136 -12.62 15.66 23.12
N THR A 137 -13.04 15.61 24.37
CA THR A 137 -12.22 15.92 25.55
C THR A 137 -11.82 14.66 26.32
N GLN A 138 -12.33 13.49 25.93
CA GLN A 138 -12.11 12.24 26.65
C GLN A 138 -10.95 11.45 26.05
N ASP A 139 -10.01 11.06 26.91
CA ASP A 139 -8.91 10.17 26.55
C ASP A 139 -9.45 8.78 26.16
N LEU A 140 -8.86 8.22 25.11
CA LEU A 140 -9.21 6.90 24.59
C LEU A 140 -8.28 5.85 25.21
N THR A 141 -8.84 4.74 25.69
CA THR A 141 -8.03 3.57 26.04
C THR A 141 -8.18 2.51 24.96
N VAL A 142 -7.06 2.15 24.31
CA VAL A 142 -6.98 1.01 23.38
C VAL A 142 -6.79 -0.26 24.20
N LYS A 143 -7.79 -1.15 24.18
CA LYS A 143 -7.78 -2.39 24.94
C LYS A 143 -6.88 -3.46 24.30
N ASN A 144 -6.47 -4.43 25.11
CA ASN A 144 -5.52 -5.50 24.78
C ASN A 144 -5.77 -6.20 23.45
N ASN A 145 -5.05 -5.82 22.39
CA ASN A 145 -5.16 -6.36 21.03
C ASN A 145 -3.91 -6.07 20.21
N SER A 146 -3.88 -6.58 18.98
CA SER A 146 -2.83 -6.30 18.01
C SER A 146 -3.35 -5.79 16.68
N LEU A 147 -2.57 -4.88 16.09
CA LEU A 147 -2.62 -4.63 14.66
C LEU A 147 -1.45 -5.32 14.00
N LEU A 148 -1.76 -6.05 12.93
CA LEU A 148 -0.78 -6.74 12.14
C LEU A 148 -0.58 -6.02 10.80
N MET A 149 0.67 -5.81 10.42
CA MET A 149 1.02 -5.50 9.04
C MET A 149 1.79 -6.67 8.44
N HIS A 150 1.29 -7.21 7.33
CA HIS A 150 2.18 -7.93 6.43
C HIS A 150 3.14 -6.90 5.85
N LEU A 151 4.44 -7.06 6.12
CA LEU A 151 5.47 -6.27 5.46
C LEU A 151 5.67 -6.86 4.07
N ASP A 152 4.61 -6.84 3.26
CA ASP A 152 4.76 -6.96 1.84
C ASP A 152 5.57 -5.72 1.41
N ASN A 153 6.68 -5.92 0.68
CA ASN A 153 7.63 -4.89 0.23
C ASN A 153 7.03 -3.80 -0.71
N SER A 154 5.73 -3.52 -0.64
CA SER A 154 5.06 -2.48 -1.41
C SER A 154 5.14 -1.12 -0.71
N GLN A 155 6.36 -0.59 -0.55
CA GLN A 155 6.53 0.86 -0.51
C GLN A 155 6.26 1.39 -1.92
N GLN A 156 5.08 1.97 -2.12
CA GLN A 156 4.81 2.96 -3.16
C GLN A 156 5.60 4.22 -2.75
N THR A 157 6.59 4.73 -3.48
CA THR A 157 6.53 5.27 -4.86
C THR A 157 7.90 5.19 -5.56
N THR A 158 7.94 5.11 -6.90
CA THR A 158 8.76 6.06 -7.70
C THR A 158 8.48 6.05 -9.22
N PRO A 159 7.29 6.42 -9.74
CA PRO A 159 7.21 6.88 -11.13
C PRO A 159 8.00 8.22 -11.25
N THR A 160 8.79 8.53 -12.29
CA THR A 160 8.32 9.34 -13.43
C THR A 160 9.00 8.92 -14.74
N PRO A 161 8.26 8.36 -15.69
CA PRO A 161 8.66 8.12 -17.07
C PRO A 161 7.92 9.12 -18.00
N ALA A 162 8.30 9.38 -19.25
CA ALA A 162 9.14 8.68 -20.22
C ALA A 162 10.01 9.71 -20.98
N THR A 163 10.94 9.29 -21.84
CA THR A 163 11.47 10.18 -22.91
C THR A 163 11.10 9.76 -24.33
N SER A 164 10.30 8.69 -24.49
CA SER A 164 9.17 8.58 -25.45
C SER A 164 8.79 7.12 -25.70
N CYS A 165 7.49 6.82 -25.66
CA CYS A 165 6.85 5.81 -26.50
C CYS A 165 5.59 6.48 -27.08
N ALA A 166 5.82 7.33 -28.08
CA ALA A 166 4.98 8.45 -28.47
C ALA A 166 3.46 8.22 -28.26
N LYS A 167 2.90 8.96 -27.29
CA LYS A 167 1.53 8.95 -26.73
C LYS A 167 1.22 7.97 -25.58
N SER A 168 2.19 7.23 -25.02
CA SER A 168 1.95 6.49 -23.76
C SER A 168 1.79 7.45 -22.57
N THR A 169 0.71 7.28 -21.81
CA THR A 169 0.42 7.98 -20.54
C THR A 169 0.82 7.14 -19.33
N ASN A 170 1.54 6.04 -19.54
CA ASN A 170 1.84 5.07 -18.49
C ASN A 170 2.92 5.61 -17.54
N GLN A 171 2.55 5.80 -16.27
CA GLN A 171 3.44 6.30 -15.21
C GLN A 171 4.54 5.31 -14.80
N TRP A 172 4.54 4.08 -15.29
CA TRP A 172 5.61 3.10 -15.06
C TRP A 172 6.56 2.98 -16.25
N GLY A 173 6.30 3.75 -17.30
CA GLY A 173 7.12 3.85 -18.48
C GLY A 173 6.71 2.83 -19.52
N CYS A 174 7.55 2.72 -20.53
CA CYS A 174 7.24 1.93 -21.71
C CYS A 174 8.53 1.57 -22.47
N ILE A 175 8.45 0.51 -23.26
CA ILE A 175 9.48 0.11 -24.23
C ILE A 175 8.84 0.05 -25.60
N THR A 176 9.54 0.56 -26.61
CA THR A 176 9.22 0.32 -28.02
C THR A 176 10.18 -0.72 -28.58
N ILE A 177 9.62 -1.76 -29.21
CA ILE A 177 10.37 -2.77 -29.97
C ILE A 177 10.18 -2.50 -31.46
N THR A 178 11.28 -2.31 -32.19
CA THR A 178 11.32 -2.10 -33.64
C THR A 178 12.12 -3.21 -34.33
N GLY A 179 12.04 -3.28 -35.67
CA GLY A 179 12.59 -4.41 -36.46
C GLY A 179 11.54 -5.45 -36.85
N LEU A 180 10.29 -5.25 -36.42
CA LEU A 180 9.10 -5.95 -36.91
C LEU A 180 8.38 -5.11 -37.98
N ALA A 181 7.41 -5.72 -38.67
CA ALA A 181 6.56 -5.03 -39.66
C ALA A 181 5.78 -3.84 -39.06
N SER A 182 5.57 -3.83 -37.74
CA SER A 182 5.04 -2.69 -36.99
C SER A 182 5.66 -2.64 -35.59
N PRO A 183 5.98 -1.46 -35.05
CA PRO A 183 6.53 -1.35 -33.70
C PRO A 183 5.54 -1.86 -32.64
N LEU A 184 6.07 -2.56 -31.63
CA LEU A 184 5.30 -2.99 -30.46
C LEU A 184 5.62 -2.10 -29.27
N ILE A 185 4.62 -1.83 -28.42
CA ILE A 185 4.79 -1.05 -27.19
C ILE A 185 4.42 -1.90 -25.99
N PHE A 186 5.37 -2.06 -25.08
CA PHE A 186 5.18 -2.72 -23.79
C PHE A 186 5.04 -1.69 -22.69
N GLU A 187 4.03 -1.84 -21.83
CA GLU A 187 3.79 -0.96 -20.69
C GLU A 187 3.18 -1.75 -19.51
N HIS A 188 3.17 -1.16 -18.31
CA HIS A 188 2.57 -1.81 -17.15
C HIS A 188 1.03 -1.71 -17.19
N ASN A 189 0.32 -2.84 -17.24
CA ASN A 189 -1.14 -2.85 -17.22
C ASN A 189 -1.69 -2.95 -15.77
N SER A 190 -2.04 -1.81 -15.18
CA SER A 190 -2.56 -1.73 -13.81
C SER A 190 -3.93 -2.37 -13.61
N ALA A 191 -4.69 -2.61 -14.69
CA ALA A 191 -6.00 -3.26 -14.59
C ALA A 191 -5.91 -4.79 -14.44
N VAL A 192 -4.76 -5.37 -14.82
CA VAL A 192 -4.50 -6.82 -14.74
C VAL A 192 -3.52 -7.15 -13.60
N TRP A 193 -2.58 -6.25 -13.30
CA TRP A 193 -1.59 -6.42 -12.24
C TRP A 193 -1.55 -5.23 -11.28
N ALA A 194 -1.55 -5.49 -9.97
CA ALA A 194 -1.58 -4.44 -8.94
C ALA A 194 -0.30 -3.59 -8.91
N THR A 195 0.86 -4.16 -9.24
CA THR A 195 2.17 -3.51 -9.40
C THR A 195 3.09 -4.37 -10.27
N PRO A 196 4.12 -3.80 -10.94
CA PRO A 196 5.19 -4.59 -11.55
C PRO A 196 5.77 -5.53 -10.48
N ARG A 197 5.76 -6.84 -10.74
CA ARG A 197 6.25 -7.82 -9.77
C ARG A 197 7.75 -7.97 -9.94
N VAL A 198 8.49 -7.77 -8.85
CA VAL A 198 9.88 -8.21 -8.74
C VAL A 198 9.87 -9.58 -8.08
N GLY A 199 10.21 -10.62 -8.83
CA GLY A 199 10.52 -11.92 -8.23
C GLY A 199 11.81 -11.83 -7.41
N GLN A 200 11.85 -12.41 -6.21
CA GLN A 200 13.09 -12.54 -5.43
C GLN A 200 13.78 -13.87 -5.81
N PHE A 201 15.10 -13.87 -6.00
CA PHE A 201 15.93 -15.10 -6.01
C PHE A 201 17.17 -14.98 -5.12
N ASN A 202 17.66 -16.15 -4.69
CA ASN A 202 18.56 -16.40 -3.57
C ASN A 202 20.03 -15.99 -3.80
N ALA A 203 20.84 -16.12 -2.75
CA ALA A 203 22.18 -15.54 -2.59
C ALA A 203 23.23 -15.93 -3.65
N SER A 204 22.93 -16.85 -4.58
CA SER A 204 23.87 -17.29 -5.61
C SER A 204 23.55 -16.79 -7.03
N ASN A 205 22.36 -16.24 -7.31
CA ASN A 205 22.01 -15.65 -8.62
C ASN A 205 21.03 -14.48 -8.45
N GLN A 206 21.44 -13.26 -8.81
CA GLN A 206 20.71 -12.00 -8.56
C GLN A 206 19.59 -11.71 -9.58
N THR A 207 18.79 -12.71 -9.94
CA THR A 207 17.79 -12.59 -11.01
C THR A 207 16.61 -11.71 -10.60
N VAL A 208 16.39 -10.62 -11.34
CA VAL A 208 15.26 -9.69 -11.15
C VAL A 208 14.25 -9.86 -12.28
N ASN A 209 13.28 -10.74 -12.10
CA ASN A 209 12.19 -10.90 -13.07
C ASN A 209 11.19 -9.76 -12.92
N VAL A 210 10.98 -9.01 -14.00
CA VAL A 210 10.00 -7.91 -14.06
C VAL A 210 9.15 -8.13 -15.30
N GLN A 211 7.83 -8.22 -15.12
CA GLN A 211 6.87 -8.51 -16.19
C GLN A 211 6.08 -7.28 -16.63
N PHE A 212 5.96 -7.10 -17.94
CA PHE A 212 5.19 -6.03 -18.59
C PHE A 212 4.42 -6.59 -19.78
N ALA A 213 3.22 -6.09 -20.05
CA ALA A 213 2.34 -6.60 -21.11
C ALA A 213 2.38 -5.71 -22.36
N HIS A 214 2.08 -6.32 -23.50
CA HIS A 214 1.82 -5.59 -24.74
C HIS A 214 0.53 -4.77 -24.62
N LYS A 215 0.56 -3.52 -25.09
CA LYS A 215 -0.56 -2.56 -24.97
C LYS A 215 -1.84 -3.01 -25.69
N ALA A 216 -1.74 -3.67 -26.85
CA ALA A 216 -2.90 -4.01 -27.66
C ALA A 216 -3.54 -5.36 -27.30
N ASN A 217 -2.79 -6.29 -26.67
CA ASN A 217 -3.23 -7.66 -26.41
C ASN A 217 -2.88 -8.06 -24.96
N SER A 218 -3.82 -7.88 -24.05
CA SER A 218 -3.78 -8.38 -22.68
C SER A 218 -4.82 -9.50 -22.54
N PRO A 219 -4.57 -10.68 -21.91
CA PRO A 219 -3.57 -10.93 -20.85
C PRO A 219 -2.80 -12.28 -20.97
N LEU A 220 -2.41 -12.74 -22.17
CA LEU A 220 -1.83 -14.09 -22.31
C LEU A 220 -0.52 -14.05 -23.14
N GLU A 221 0.59 -14.28 -22.44
CA GLU A 221 1.95 -14.64 -22.92
C GLU A 221 2.88 -13.59 -23.55
N ASP A 222 2.42 -12.40 -23.91
CA ASP A 222 3.31 -11.32 -24.41
C ASP A 222 3.96 -10.55 -23.24
N GLY A 223 4.95 -11.18 -22.60
CA GLY A 223 5.65 -10.66 -21.43
C GLY A 223 7.16 -10.51 -21.63
N ILE A 224 7.73 -9.38 -21.19
CA ILE A 224 9.19 -9.23 -21.09
C ILE A 224 9.65 -9.82 -19.76
N THR A 225 10.70 -10.65 -19.79
CA THR A 225 11.39 -11.15 -18.61
C THR A 225 12.84 -10.70 -18.64
N ILE A 226 13.36 -10.30 -17.48
CA ILE A 226 14.68 -9.71 -17.35
C ILE A 226 15.39 -10.49 -16.27
N THR A 227 16.67 -10.74 -16.47
CA THR A 227 17.45 -11.53 -15.55
C THR A 227 18.80 -10.87 -15.39
N LYS A 228 19.13 -10.46 -14.18
CA LYS A 228 20.49 -10.04 -13.83
C LYS A 228 21.20 -11.27 -13.24
N ALA A 229 22.26 -11.80 -13.85
CA ALA A 229 22.96 -12.92 -13.20
C ALA A 229 23.96 -12.42 -12.16
N ASN A 230 24.58 -11.25 -12.35
CA ASN A 230 25.57 -10.68 -11.42
C ASN A 230 25.66 -9.14 -11.52
N ALA A 231 26.60 -8.54 -10.77
CA ALA A 231 26.75 -7.07 -10.66
C ALA A 231 27.00 -6.35 -11.99
N THR A 232 27.55 -7.04 -13.01
CA THR A 232 28.00 -6.44 -14.27
C THR A 232 27.27 -6.95 -15.51
N ALA A 233 26.42 -7.99 -15.39
CA ALA A 233 25.74 -8.61 -16.53
C ALA A 233 24.21 -8.67 -16.34
N THR A 234 23.49 -8.08 -17.30
CA THR A 234 22.02 -8.11 -17.39
C THR A 234 21.60 -8.75 -18.71
N TYR A 235 20.65 -9.69 -18.62
CA TYR A 235 20.05 -10.49 -19.69
C TYR A 235 18.58 -10.13 -19.85
N ILE A 236 18.07 -10.25 -21.07
CA ILE A 236 16.64 -10.13 -21.37
C ILE A 236 16.22 -11.34 -22.19
N SER A 237 15.07 -11.91 -21.86
CA SER A 237 14.33 -12.80 -22.75
C SER A 237 12.86 -12.40 -22.79
N PHE A 238 12.26 -12.43 -23.97
CA PHE A 238 10.80 -12.29 -24.09
C PHE A 238 10.23 -13.14 -25.20
N ALA A 239 8.97 -13.55 -25.00
CA ALA A 239 8.18 -14.26 -25.98
C ALA A 239 7.21 -13.30 -26.66
N LEU A 240 7.09 -13.39 -27.99
CA LEU A 240 6.01 -12.76 -28.76
C LEU A 240 5.11 -13.87 -29.33
N GLY A 241 3.81 -13.72 -29.11
CA GLY A 241 2.79 -14.59 -29.71
C GLY A 241 3.01 -16.06 -29.34
N SER A 242 3.18 -16.33 -28.04
CA SER A 242 3.27 -17.65 -27.39
C SER A 242 4.44 -18.58 -27.75
N ILE A 243 5.22 -18.30 -28.81
CA ILE A 243 6.23 -19.28 -29.31
C ILE A 243 7.56 -18.64 -29.75
N THR A 244 7.61 -17.33 -30.02
CA THR A 244 8.81 -16.71 -30.59
C THR A 244 9.67 -16.03 -29.53
N TRP A 245 10.86 -16.57 -29.27
CA TRP A 245 11.79 -16.08 -28.25
C TRP A 245 12.86 -15.15 -28.81
N TYR A 246 13.11 -14.05 -28.09
CA TYR A 246 14.18 -13.10 -28.37
C TYR A 246 15.11 -12.94 -27.17
N GLN A 247 16.41 -12.78 -27.41
CA GLN A 247 17.42 -12.63 -26.37
C GLN A 247 18.61 -11.75 -26.82
N CYS A 248 19.40 -11.27 -25.86
CA CYS A 248 20.62 -10.52 -26.17
C CYS A 248 21.75 -11.42 -26.68
N GLY A 249 22.51 -10.90 -27.65
CA GLY A 249 23.66 -11.61 -28.23
C GLY A 249 23.30 -12.60 -29.34
N THR A 250 24.33 -13.23 -29.91
CA THR A 250 24.22 -14.24 -30.97
C THR A 250 24.26 -15.65 -30.37
N TYR A 251 23.14 -16.09 -29.82
CA TYR A 251 22.85 -17.48 -29.42
C TYR A 251 23.60 -18.14 -28.24
N ALA A 252 22.77 -18.83 -27.44
CA ALA A 252 23.07 -20.01 -26.62
C ALA A 252 24.08 -19.88 -25.48
N SER A 253 24.31 -18.69 -24.95
CA SER A 253 24.70 -18.61 -23.56
C SER A 253 23.82 -17.62 -22.83
N GLU A 254 23.28 -18.04 -21.70
CA GLU A 254 22.60 -17.21 -20.70
C GLU A 254 23.54 -16.13 -20.11
N THR A 255 24.69 -15.88 -20.75
CA THR A 255 25.80 -15.07 -20.26
C THR A 255 26.16 -13.87 -21.14
N SER A 256 25.46 -13.66 -22.28
CA SER A 256 25.68 -12.50 -23.17
C SER A 256 25.12 -11.18 -22.61
N VAL A 257 26.00 -10.27 -22.20
CA VAL A 257 25.63 -8.93 -21.71
C VAL A 257 24.87 -8.16 -22.80
N CYS A 258 23.71 -7.57 -22.47
CA CYS A 258 22.96 -6.69 -23.37
C CYS A 258 23.57 -5.28 -23.40
N PRO A 259 24.29 -4.86 -24.47
CA PRO A 259 24.76 -3.49 -24.55
C PRO A 259 23.58 -2.52 -24.59
N GLY A 260 23.66 -1.43 -23.83
CA GLY A 260 22.59 -0.43 -23.76
C GLY A 260 21.44 -0.76 -22.81
N LEU A 261 21.45 -1.94 -22.18
CA LEU A 261 20.54 -2.27 -21.09
C LEU A 261 21.18 -1.91 -19.75
N SER A 262 20.44 -1.21 -18.89
CA SER A 262 20.86 -0.99 -17.51
C SER A 262 19.73 -1.24 -16.52
N LEU A 263 20.09 -1.82 -15.37
CA LEU A 263 19.20 -2.09 -14.25
C LEU A 263 19.71 -1.34 -13.02
N ASP A 264 18.99 -0.29 -12.63
CA ASP A 264 19.18 0.43 -11.38
C ASP A 264 18.23 -0.13 -10.33
N THR A 265 18.76 -1.01 -9.48
CA THR A 265 17.99 -1.64 -8.41
C THR A 265 17.68 -0.69 -7.25
N ALA A 266 18.43 0.40 -7.10
CA ALA A 266 18.20 1.37 -6.04
C ALA A 266 17.01 2.28 -6.38
N ASN A 267 16.95 2.74 -7.63
CA ASN A 267 15.85 3.57 -8.16
C ASN A 267 14.75 2.76 -8.86
N ARG A 268 14.84 1.42 -8.79
CA ARG A 268 13.92 0.44 -9.39
C ARG A 268 13.57 0.77 -10.84
N THR A 269 14.60 1.05 -11.62
CA THR A 269 14.48 1.56 -12.99
C THR A 269 15.30 0.69 -13.94
N LEU A 270 14.75 0.48 -15.12
CA LEU A 270 15.34 -0.29 -16.19
C LEU A 270 15.37 0.56 -17.45
N THR A 271 16.52 0.69 -18.09
CA THR A 271 16.70 1.53 -19.28
C THR A 271 17.18 0.70 -20.46
N PHE A 272 16.57 0.92 -21.62
CA PHE A 272 16.96 0.35 -22.91
C PHE A 272 17.39 1.49 -23.83
N LYS A 273 18.65 1.43 -24.23
CA LYS A 273 19.26 2.37 -25.18
C LYS A 273 19.85 1.57 -26.33
N ASP A 274 19.08 1.44 -27.41
CA ASP A 274 19.44 0.69 -28.62
C ASP A 274 19.82 -0.78 -28.37
N VAL A 275 19.06 -1.45 -27.49
CA VAL A 275 19.33 -2.85 -27.13
C VAL A 275 18.96 -3.76 -28.31
N LYS A 276 19.92 -4.54 -28.80
CA LYS A 276 19.71 -5.50 -29.91
C LYS A 276 19.35 -6.88 -29.37
N LEU A 277 18.31 -7.46 -29.94
CA LEU A 277 17.76 -8.75 -29.52
C LEU A 277 17.64 -9.68 -30.73
N SER A 278 18.28 -10.83 -30.68
CA SER A 278 18.22 -11.84 -31.74
C SER A 278 17.13 -12.86 -31.46
N GLN A 279 16.46 -13.34 -32.51
CA GLN A 279 15.47 -14.40 -32.38
C GLN A 279 16.16 -15.76 -32.14
N GLN A 280 15.70 -16.52 -31.14
CA GLN A 280 16.25 -17.83 -30.78
C GLN A 280 16.03 -18.95 -31.82
N ALA A 281 15.21 -18.73 -32.86
CA ALA A 281 15.09 -19.65 -33.98
C ALA A 281 15.85 -19.16 -35.23
N ASP A 282 16.23 -17.88 -35.27
CA ASP A 282 16.95 -17.25 -36.39
C ASP A 282 17.75 -16.03 -35.90
N PRO A 283 19.06 -16.19 -35.60
CA PRO A 283 19.86 -15.12 -35.01
C PRO A 283 20.03 -13.90 -35.92
N THR A 284 19.73 -14.02 -37.22
CA THR A 284 19.83 -12.92 -38.17
C THR A 284 18.68 -11.93 -38.04
N LYS A 285 17.57 -12.35 -37.41
CA LYS A 285 16.42 -11.49 -37.11
C LYS A 285 16.69 -10.74 -35.82
N ILE A 286 17.07 -9.48 -35.99
CA ILE A 286 17.40 -8.58 -34.88
C ILE A 286 16.26 -7.57 -34.66
N LEU A 287 15.77 -7.53 -33.43
CA LEU A 287 14.89 -6.46 -32.93
C LEU A 287 15.71 -5.44 -32.15
N THR A 288 15.18 -4.23 -32.09
CA THR A 288 15.77 -3.14 -31.32
C THR A 288 14.79 -2.66 -30.25
N ALA A 289 15.24 -2.59 -29.01
CA ALA A 289 14.46 -2.11 -27.87
C ALA A 289 14.96 -0.76 -27.36
N ASN A 290 14.05 0.19 -27.17
CA ASN A 290 14.30 1.50 -26.60
C ASN A 290 13.20 1.88 -25.61
N GLY A 291 13.57 2.46 -24.47
CA GLY A 291 12.60 2.92 -23.48
C GLY A 291 13.09 2.83 -22.05
N ILE A 292 12.20 3.15 -21.12
CA ILE A 292 12.47 3.13 -19.69
C ILE A 292 11.26 2.51 -19.00
N LEU A 293 11.50 1.56 -18.11
CA LEU A 293 10.49 0.96 -17.24
C LEU A 293 10.86 1.12 -15.78
N LYS A 294 9.83 1.24 -14.95
CA LYS A 294 9.93 1.27 -13.49
C LYS A 294 9.15 0.14 -12.87
N PHE A 295 9.64 -0.35 -11.74
CA PHE A 295 9.07 -1.47 -11.02
C PHE A 295 9.13 -1.33 -9.51
#